data_AF-A0A2W5C8L4-F1
#
_entry.id   AF-A0A2W5C8L4-F1
#
_cell.length_a   1.000
_cell.length_b   1.000
_cell.length_c   1.000
_cell.angle_alpha   90.00
_cell.angle_beta   90.00
_cell.angle_gamma   90.00
#
_symmetry.space_group_name_H-M   'P 1'
#
loop_
_entity.id
_entity.type
_entity.pdbx_description
1 polymer ?
#
loop_
_entity_poly.entity_id
_entity_poly.type
_entity_poly.pdbx_seq_one_letter_code
_entity_poly.pdbx_strand_id
1 'polypeptide(L)'
;MSDGRRRLLPPMGALASFVAAARHDSFSRAGDEVGLTQSAVSRQIATLEDWLQISLLQRSGRRVTLSPEGRAYADAIAPALDR
;
A
#
# COMPACT_ATOMS: atom_id res chain seq x y z
N MET A 1 14.25 3.33 -25.95
CA MET A 1 15.01 3.26 -24.69
C MET A 1 14.15 3.89 -23.59
N SER A 2 13.23 3.13 -22.97
CA SER A 2 12.29 3.68 -21.97
C SER A 2 12.99 3.86 -20.62
N ASP A 3 13.33 5.13 -20.36
CA ASP A 3 13.48 5.84 -19.08
C ASP A 3 13.57 5.00 -17.78
N GLY A 4 14.79 4.93 -17.23
CA GLY A 4 15.08 4.34 -15.92
C GLY A 4 14.37 5.00 -14.74
N ARG A 5 13.76 6.18 -14.92
CA ARG A 5 12.99 6.86 -13.87
C ARG A 5 11.69 6.14 -13.50
N ARG A 6 11.09 5.36 -14.41
CA ARG A 6 9.89 4.55 -14.07
C ARG A 6 10.19 3.42 -13.08
N ARG A 7 11.46 3.05 -12.88
CA ARG A 7 11.86 2.10 -11.81
C ARG A 7 12.19 2.79 -10.49
N LEU A 8 12.40 4.10 -10.48
CA LEU A 8 12.76 4.87 -9.27
C LEU A 8 11.57 5.25 -8.40
N LEU A 9 10.34 5.09 -8.90
CA LEU A 9 9.13 5.42 -8.16
C LEU A 9 8.19 4.21 -8.14
N PRO A 10 7.56 3.91 -6.99
CA PRO A 10 6.56 2.86 -6.92
C PRO A 10 5.32 3.26 -7.75
N PRO A 11 4.54 2.28 -8.25
CA PRO A 11 3.31 2.57 -8.96
C PRO A 11 2.31 3.34 -8.08
N MET A 12 1.69 4.39 -8.60
CA MET A 12 0.73 5.21 -7.85
C MET A 12 -0.43 4.39 -7.27
N GLY A 13 -0.93 3.39 -7.99
CA GLY A 13 -1.96 2.49 -7.48
C GLY A 13 -1.51 1.73 -6.22
N ALA A 14 -0.25 1.29 -6.18
CA ALA A 14 0.30 0.59 -5.04
C ALA A 14 0.35 1.47 -3.78
N LEU A 15 0.71 2.74 -3.94
CA LEU A 15 0.65 3.74 -2.86
C LEU A 15 -0.79 4.00 -2.39
N ALA A 16 -1.72 4.22 -3.32
CA ALA A 16 -3.12 4.50 -3.00
C ALA A 16 -3.79 3.32 -2.26
N SER A 17 -3.59 2.09 -2.75
CA SER A 17 -4.08 0.87 -2.10
C SER A 17 -3.51 0.68 -0.71
N PHE A 18 -2.22 0.98 -0.51
CA PHE A 18 -1.59 0.88 0.80
C PHE A 18 -2.16 1.90 1.79
N VAL A 19 -2.28 3.18 1.41
CA VAL A 19 -2.85 4.21 2.31
C VAL A 19 -4.32 3.92 2.64
N ALA A 20 -5.13 3.48 1.67
CA ALA A 20 -6.49 3.06 1.93
C ALA A 20 -6.55 1.85 2.90
N ALA A 21 -5.67 0.86 2.72
CA ALA A 21 -5.58 -0.27 3.65
C ALA A 21 -5.13 0.15 5.05
N ALA A 22 -4.21 1.10 5.17
CA ALA A 22 -3.78 1.69 6.42
C ALA A 22 -4.91 2.43 7.16
N ARG A 23 -5.79 3.13 6.44
CA ARG A 23 -6.98 3.79 7.02
C ARG A 23 -8.02 2.81 7.57
N HIS A 24 -8.21 1.69 6.89
CA HIS A 24 -9.31 0.76 7.18
C HIS A 24 -8.90 -0.51 7.92
N ASP A 25 -7.62 -0.80 8.08
CA ASP A 25 -7.14 -2.12 8.55
C ASP A 25 -7.83 -3.30 7.82
N SER A 26 -8.17 -3.10 6.54
CA SER A 26 -9.00 -4.02 5.76
C SER A 26 -8.81 -3.84 4.27
N PHE A 27 -8.40 -4.90 3.59
CA PHE A 27 -8.25 -4.91 2.13
C PHE A 27 -9.59 -4.80 1.39
N SER A 28 -10.68 -5.32 1.96
CA SER A 28 -12.00 -5.21 1.34
C SER A 28 -12.48 -3.76 1.34
N ARG A 29 -12.47 -3.10 2.51
CA ARG A 29 -12.87 -1.69 2.62
C ARG A 29 -11.95 -0.75 1.85
N ALA A 30 -10.65 -1.04 1.84
CA ALA A 30 -9.70 -0.31 1.01
C ALA A 30 -10.04 -0.45 -0.48
N GLY A 31 -10.41 -1.66 -0.92
CA GLY A 31 -10.87 -1.92 -2.28
C GLY A 31 -12.10 -1.09 -2.64
N ASP A 32 -13.08 -1.03 -1.74
CA ASP A 32 -14.28 -0.20 -1.93
C ASP A 32 -13.92 1.29 -2.08
N GLU A 33 -12.94 1.80 -1.32
CA GLU A 33 -12.47 3.19 -1.42
C GLU A 33 -11.79 3.49 -2.76
N VAL A 34 -10.90 2.60 -3.22
CA VAL A 34 -10.08 2.86 -4.43
C VAL A 34 -10.66 2.24 -5.71
N GLY A 35 -11.86 1.67 -5.64
CA GLY A 35 -12.54 1.04 -6.78
C GLY A 35 -11.89 -0.26 -7.26
N LEU A 36 -11.29 -1.03 -6.36
CA LEU A 36 -10.58 -2.28 -6.66
C LEU A 36 -11.16 -3.47 -5.87
N THR A 37 -10.90 -4.68 -6.34
CA THR A 37 -11.21 -5.88 -5.56
C THR A 37 -10.22 -6.04 -4.41
N GLN A 38 -10.64 -6.74 -3.35
CA GLN A 38 -9.77 -7.11 -2.22
C GLN A 38 -8.44 -7.74 -2.68
N SER A 39 -8.48 -8.62 -3.68
CA SER A 39 -7.30 -9.32 -4.19
C SER A 39 -6.40 -8.40 -5.01
N ALA A 40 -6.96 -7.42 -5.72
CA ALA A 40 -6.20 -6.39 -6.43
C ALA A 40 -5.47 -5.46 -5.45
N VAL A 41 -6.12 -5.02 -4.37
CA VAL A 41 -5.48 -4.25 -3.28
C VAL A 41 -4.33 -5.04 -2.67
N SER A 42 -4.57 -6.31 -2.31
CA SER A 42 -3.52 -7.17 -1.74
C SER A 42 -2.31 -7.30 -2.67
N ARG A 43 -2.54 -7.47 -3.99
CA ARG A 43 -1.45 -7.55 -4.98
C ARG A 43 -0.71 -6.23 -5.13
N GLN A 44 -1.42 -5.11 -5.11
CA GLN A 44 -0.82 -3.78 -5.18
C GLN A 44 0.07 -3.49 -3.97
N ILE A 45 -0.35 -3.87 -2.76
CA ILE A 45 0.48 -3.71 -1.56
C ILE A 45 1.69 -4.64 -1.61
N ALA A 46 1.52 -5.90 -2.02
CA ALA A 46 2.67 -6.81 -2.19
C ALA A 46 3.69 -6.26 -3.22
N THR A 47 3.21 -5.58 -4.27
CA THR A 47 4.08 -4.90 -5.25
C THR A 47 4.84 -3.74 -4.61
N LEU A 48 4.21 -3.00 -3.69
CA LEU A 48 4.86 -1.93 -2.95
C LEU A 48 5.93 -2.47 -2.00
N GLU A 49 5.62 -3.53 -1.26
CA GLU A 49 6.55 -4.18 -0.33
C GLU A 49 7.76 -4.75 -1.08
N ASP A 50 7.56 -5.35 -2.26
CA ASP A 50 8.65 -5.79 -3.14
C ASP A 50 9.45 -4.59 -3.67
N TRP A 51 8.81 -3.49 -4.06
CA TRP A 51 9.55 -2.32 -4.51
C TRP A 51 10.41 -1.70 -3.39
N LEU A 52 9.91 -1.67 -2.16
CA LEU A 52 10.60 -1.14 -0.99
C LEU A 52 11.58 -2.14 -0.34
N GLN A 53 11.45 -3.42 -0.65
CA GLN A 53 12.10 -4.54 0.06
C GLN A 53 11.82 -4.51 1.58
N ILE A 54 10.62 -4.05 1.96
CA ILE A 54 10.17 -3.90 3.36
C ILE A 54 8.75 -4.43 3.48
N SER A 55 8.48 -5.24 4.50
CA SER A 55 7.11 -5.60 4.87
C SER A 55 6.42 -4.44 5.58
N LEU A 56 5.42 -3.87 4.94
CA LEU A 56 4.59 -2.78 5.47
C LEU A 56 3.41 -3.33 6.28
N LEU A 57 3.05 -4.60 6.05
CA LEU A 57 1.98 -5.29 6.74
C LEU A 57 2.50 -6.50 7.50
N GLN A 58 1.82 -6.82 8.60
CA GLN A 58 2.06 -8.02 9.39
C GLN A 58 0.74 -8.74 9.67
N ARG A 59 0.83 -10.06 9.87
CA ARG A 59 -0.31 -10.90 10.23
C ARG A 59 -0.40 -11.01 11.74
N SER A 60 -1.51 -10.56 12.29
CA SER A 60 -1.88 -10.78 13.69
C SER A 60 -3.10 -11.70 13.73
N GLY A 61 -2.83 -13.01 13.81
CA GLY A 61 -3.85 -14.05 13.70
C GLY A 61 -4.59 -13.99 12.35
N ARG A 62 -5.91 -13.72 12.41
CA ARG A 62 -6.77 -13.62 11.21
C ARG A 62 -6.81 -12.21 10.61
N ARG A 63 -6.16 -11.23 11.25
CA ARG A 63 -6.17 -9.82 10.83
C ARG A 63 -4.82 -9.45 10.23
N VAL A 64 -4.87 -8.48 9.33
CA VAL A 64 -3.69 -7.82 8.77
C VAL A 64 -3.64 -6.43 9.39
N THR A 65 -2.48 -6.05 9.91
CA THR A 65 -2.23 -4.74 10.53
C THR A 65 -0.93 -4.18 9.99
N LEU A 66 -0.72 -2.86 10.10
CA LEU A 66 0.56 -2.27 9.74
C LEU A 66 1.71 -2.83 10.59
N SER A 67 2.88 -3.01 9.97
CA SER A 67 4.15 -3.12 10.69
C SER A 67 4.56 -1.74 11.25
N PRO A 68 5.53 -1.65 12.17
CA PRO A 68 6.08 -0.36 12.58
C PRO A 68 6.56 0.49 11.40
N GLU A 69 7.22 -0.14 10.43
CA GLU A 69 7.70 0.48 9.19
C GLU A 69 6.53 0.94 8.31
N GLY A 70 5.50 0.10 8.18
CA GLY A 70 4.27 0.43 7.47
C GLY A 70 3.57 1.63 8.07
N ARG A 71 3.49 1.71 9.40
CA ARG A 71 2.91 2.85 10.09
C ARG A 71 3.68 4.14 9.81
N ALA A 72 4.99 4.11 9.97
CA ALA A 72 5.85 5.26 9.68
C ALA A 72 5.75 5.71 8.22
N TYR A 73 5.69 4.75 7.29
CA TYR A 73 5.57 5.03 5.86
C TYR A 73 4.20 5.65 5.52
N ALA A 74 3.11 5.10 6.04
CA ALA A 74 1.76 5.65 5.85
C ALA A 74 1.64 7.08 6.37
N ASP A 75 2.15 7.35 7.58
CA ASP A 75 2.13 8.68 8.19
C ASP A 75 2.92 9.71 7.33
N ALA A 76 3.97 9.27 6.64
CA ALA A 76 4.77 10.13 5.76
C ALA A 76 4.10 10.44 4.42
N ILE A 77 3.43 9.47 3.79
CA ILE A 77 2.91 9.62 2.42
C ILE A 77 1.43 10.02 2.35
N ALA A 78 0.61 9.67 3.34
CA ALA A 78 -0.83 9.93 3.29
C ALA A 78 -1.17 11.43 3.11
N PRO A 79 -0.51 12.38 3.81
CA PRO A 79 -0.78 13.81 3.62
C PRO A 79 -0.44 14.33 2.22
N ALA A 80 0.41 13.63 1.48
CA ALA A 80 0.78 13.99 0.12
C ALA A 80 -0.20 13.42 -0.93
N LEU A 81 -0.94 12.37 -0.59
CA LEU A 81 -1.88 11.68 -1.48
C LEU A 81 -3.33 12.15 -1.32
N ASP A 82 -3.66 12.77 -0.17
CA ASP A 82 -4.98 13.33 0.12
C ASP A 82 -5.14 14.81 -0.32
N ARG A 83 -4.20 15.34 -1.11
CA ARG A 83 -4.28 16.69 -1.72
C ARG A 83 -4.79 16.63 -3.14
#